data_AF-A0A3C0KU76-F1
#
_entry.id   AF-A0A3C0KU76-F1
#
_cell.length_a   1.000
_cell.length_b   1.000
_cell.length_c   1.000
_cell.angle_alpha   90.00
_cell.angle_beta   90.00
_cell.angle_gamma   90.00
#
_symmetry.space_group_name_H-M   'P 1'
#
loop_
_entity.id
_entity.type
_entity.pdbx_description
1 polymer ?
#
loop_
_entity_poly.entity_id
_entity_poly.type
_entity_poly.pdbx_seq_one_letter_code
_entity_poly.pdbx_strand_id
1 'polypeptide(L)'
;LASLTDPAEKDSLRYLVSHPRDFIRFILLGMKSTADIAAAMMDKARDIDIWVPLMMDTERGYEGAPSPVGFDAQKRTMMDLTARGKGRIMPFFAYDPRSRSVDAVQAAIEKEGFVGVKLYPPLGFKPTGNDDSAVEANLEDLYAYCTAGKGEPIPITVHCSWSDGIYSNRAVPGISRYKEYYRDMAHPRHWEGVLARHRNLKVNLAHFGGAGEWERRALAGPPAAADRNWADMILRLMGDYEHVYTDLSFHGILAAENGEDYGRAIQEAVRGVEDRVLLGSDWYMSAIQGDLDDYWRNFAAVLPDIFDPMTGTNAIRFLRSAAAATHFPAFLASRNGIDGPFVNLFHH
;
A
#
# COMPACT_ATOMS: atom_id res chain seq x y z
N LEU A 1 -21.83 -0.23 -20.79
CA LEU A 1 -22.15 1.20 -20.53
C LEU A 1 -23.01 1.45 -19.27
N ALA A 2 -23.34 0.42 -18.47
CA ALA A 2 -24.19 0.57 -17.27
C ALA A 2 -23.49 0.20 -15.93
N SER A 3 -22.14 0.15 -15.88
CA SER A 3 -21.38 -0.14 -14.64
C SER A 3 -20.73 1.10 -14.00
N LEU A 4 -21.03 2.31 -14.49
CA LEU A 4 -20.43 3.57 -14.01
C LEU A 4 -21.38 4.31 -13.07
N THR A 5 -21.78 3.68 -11.97
CA THR A 5 -22.68 4.30 -10.97
C THR A 5 -21.96 4.85 -9.74
N ASP A 6 -20.66 4.61 -9.59
CA ASP A 6 -19.85 5.18 -8.51
C ASP A 6 -19.40 6.61 -8.90
N PRO A 7 -19.70 7.64 -8.10
CA PRO A 7 -19.18 9.00 -8.31
C PRO A 7 -17.66 9.01 -8.52
N ALA A 8 -16.90 8.23 -7.74
CA ALA A 8 -15.45 8.18 -7.83
C ALA A 8 -14.95 7.64 -9.19
N GLU A 9 -15.68 6.71 -9.83
CA GLU A 9 -15.32 6.23 -11.17
C GLU A 9 -15.68 7.22 -12.27
N LYS A 10 -16.79 7.95 -12.11
CA LYS A 10 -17.12 9.04 -13.02
C LYS A 10 -16.05 10.13 -12.96
N ASP A 11 -15.51 10.39 -11.78
CA ASP A 11 -14.48 11.41 -11.58
C ASP A 11 -13.14 10.95 -12.15
N SER A 12 -12.73 9.68 -11.97
CA SER A 12 -11.55 9.12 -12.66
C SER A 12 -11.66 9.15 -14.19
N LEU A 13 -12.80 8.74 -14.77
CA LEU A 13 -13.01 8.80 -16.23
C LEU A 13 -13.13 10.23 -16.76
N ARG A 14 -13.80 11.13 -16.03
CA ARG A 14 -13.86 12.56 -16.37
C ARG A 14 -12.48 13.19 -16.29
N TYR A 15 -11.71 12.87 -15.25
CA TYR A 15 -10.34 13.33 -15.06
C TYR A 15 -9.45 12.89 -16.23
N LEU A 16 -9.53 11.61 -16.63
CA LEU A 16 -8.79 11.10 -17.78
C LEU A 16 -9.16 11.82 -19.09
N VAL A 17 -10.43 12.17 -19.28
CA VAL A 17 -10.91 12.92 -20.45
C VAL A 17 -10.49 14.39 -20.40
N SER A 18 -10.44 15.01 -19.21
CA SER A 18 -9.98 16.40 -19.03
C SER A 18 -8.46 16.55 -18.99
N HIS A 19 -7.72 15.46 -18.74
CA HIS A 19 -6.26 15.44 -18.64
C HIS A 19 -5.62 14.47 -19.66
N PRO A 20 -5.79 14.71 -20.98
CA PRO A 20 -5.32 13.80 -22.02
C PRO A 20 -3.79 13.59 -22.01
N ARG A 21 -3.02 14.56 -21.50
CA ARG A 21 -1.56 14.44 -21.37
C ARG A 21 -1.17 13.38 -20.34
N ASP A 22 -1.84 13.38 -19.19
CA ASP A 22 -1.55 12.42 -18.11
C ASP A 22 -2.00 11.01 -18.49
N PHE A 23 -3.11 10.89 -19.21
CA PHE A 23 -3.53 9.61 -19.78
C PHE A 23 -2.53 9.06 -20.81
N ILE A 24 -2.05 9.90 -21.74
CA ILE A 24 -1.00 9.48 -22.71
C ILE A 24 0.28 9.07 -21.97
N ARG A 25 0.69 9.83 -20.95
CA ARG A 25 1.85 9.51 -20.12
C ARG A 25 1.70 8.14 -19.45
N PHE A 26 0.54 7.86 -18.86
CA PHE A 26 0.24 6.57 -18.24
C PHE A 26 0.37 5.41 -19.23
N ILE A 27 -0.21 5.53 -20.42
CA ILE A 27 -0.10 4.50 -21.47
C ILE A 27 1.37 4.30 -21.89
N LEU A 28 2.10 5.39 -22.16
CA LEU A 28 3.50 5.32 -22.55
C LEU A 28 4.39 4.72 -21.45
N LEU A 29 4.07 4.98 -20.18
CA LEU A 29 4.74 4.36 -19.03
C LEU A 29 4.43 2.86 -18.96
N GLY A 30 3.17 2.45 -19.19
CA GLY A 30 2.73 1.05 -19.20
C GLY A 30 3.34 0.20 -20.32
N MET A 31 3.84 0.85 -21.38
CA MET A 31 4.57 0.16 -22.46
C MET A 31 6.05 -0.11 -22.12
N LYS A 32 6.58 0.47 -21.03
CA LYS A 32 7.97 0.25 -20.60
C LYS A 32 8.10 -1.01 -19.76
N SER A 33 9.30 -1.58 -19.72
CA SER A 33 9.60 -2.64 -18.77
C SER A 33 9.58 -2.09 -17.34
N THR A 34 9.27 -2.93 -16.35
CA THR A 34 9.35 -2.54 -14.93
C THR A 34 10.74 -2.00 -14.56
N ALA A 35 11.80 -2.52 -15.19
CA ALA A 35 13.16 -2.04 -15.00
C ALA A 35 13.36 -0.60 -15.50
N ASP A 36 12.81 -0.27 -16.67
CA ASP A 36 12.89 1.08 -17.23
C ASP A 36 12.04 2.07 -16.45
N ILE A 37 10.87 1.63 -15.95
CA ILE A 37 10.03 2.44 -15.07
C ILE A 37 10.80 2.78 -13.79
N ALA A 38 11.36 1.77 -13.12
CA ALA A 38 12.13 1.97 -11.89
C ALA A 38 13.36 2.87 -12.13
N ALA A 39 14.10 2.67 -13.22
CA ALA A 39 15.25 3.50 -13.56
C ALA A 39 14.85 4.98 -13.79
N ALA A 40 13.77 5.21 -14.54
CA ALA A 40 13.25 6.56 -14.78
C ALA A 40 12.79 7.25 -13.50
N MET A 41 12.17 6.51 -12.58
CA MET A 41 11.76 7.03 -11.27
C MET A 41 12.95 7.42 -10.40
N MET A 42 13.94 6.52 -10.29
CA MET A 42 15.11 6.77 -9.44
C MET A 42 15.97 7.92 -9.95
N ASP A 43 15.96 8.19 -11.26
CA ASP A 43 16.63 9.36 -11.83
C ASP A 43 15.88 10.67 -11.56
N LYS A 44 14.54 10.65 -11.60
CA LYS A 44 13.68 11.82 -11.31
C LYS A 44 13.67 12.19 -9.82
N ALA A 45 13.42 11.23 -8.94
CA ALA A 45 13.29 11.46 -7.51
C ALA A 45 14.60 11.09 -6.77
N ARG A 46 15.63 11.92 -6.95
CA ARG A 46 16.98 11.71 -6.39
C ARG A 46 17.04 11.89 -4.88
N ASP A 47 16.12 12.67 -4.35
CA ASP A 47 15.86 12.97 -2.95
C ASP A 47 15.19 11.81 -2.20
N ILE A 48 14.64 10.81 -2.90
CA ILE A 48 14.12 9.59 -2.25
C ILE A 48 15.28 8.66 -1.86
N ASP A 49 15.36 8.29 -0.60
CA ASP A 49 16.35 7.34 -0.08
C ASP A 49 15.99 5.89 -0.41
N ILE A 50 14.77 5.49 -0.04
CA ILE A 50 14.32 4.11 -0.06
C ILE A 50 13.03 4.00 -0.88
N TRP A 51 12.97 2.96 -1.71
CA TRP A 51 11.83 2.58 -2.53
C TRP A 51 11.29 1.25 -2.05
N VAL A 52 9.98 1.17 -1.83
CA VAL A 52 9.30 -0.05 -1.37
C VAL A 52 8.30 -0.48 -2.44
N PRO A 53 8.74 -1.18 -3.51
CA PRO A 53 7.81 -1.66 -4.52
C PRO A 53 6.91 -2.75 -3.95
N LEU A 54 5.61 -2.64 -4.23
CA LEU A 54 4.59 -3.59 -3.80
C LEU A 54 4.17 -4.43 -5.01
N MET A 55 4.55 -5.71 -5.01
CA MET A 55 4.12 -6.66 -6.05
C MET A 55 2.62 -6.99 -5.94
N MET A 56 2.08 -7.65 -6.96
CA MET A 56 0.74 -8.27 -6.91
C MET A 56 0.78 -9.72 -7.37
N ASP A 57 0.12 -10.60 -6.61
CA ASP A 57 -0.08 -12.00 -6.99
C ASP A 57 -1.46 -12.15 -7.62
N THR A 58 -1.51 -12.10 -8.95
CA THR A 58 -2.77 -12.16 -9.71
C THR A 58 -3.11 -13.57 -10.20
N GLU A 59 -2.32 -14.59 -9.84
CA GLU A 59 -2.44 -15.95 -10.43
C GLU A 59 -3.81 -16.59 -10.16
N ARG A 60 -4.41 -16.30 -9.01
CA ARG A 60 -5.74 -16.78 -8.62
C ARG A 60 -6.84 -15.73 -8.75
N GLY A 61 -6.46 -14.48 -9.06
CA GLY A 61 -7.37 -13.34 -9.09
C GLY A 61 -8.28 -13.27 -10.31
N TYR A 62 -7.92 -13.93 -11.42
CA TYR A 62 -8.65 -13.80 -12.67
C TYR A 62 -9.00 -15.15 -13.32
N GLU A 63 -10.12 -15.17 -14.02
CA GLU A 63 -10.50 -16.20 -14.99
C GLU A 63 -10.17 -15.71 -16.42
N GLY A 64 -9.75 -16.64 -17.28
CA GLY A 64 -9.39 -16.36 -18.67
C GLY A 64 -7.91 -16.59 -18.95
N ALA A 65 -7.35 -15.82 -19.89
CA ALA A 65 -5.95 -15.92 -20.26
C ALA A 65 -5.05 -15.54 -19.06
N PRO A 66 -3.95 -16.28 -18.83
CA PRO A 66 -3.01 -15.95 -17.76
C PRO A 66 -2.39 -14.56 -17.98
N SER A 67 -1.91 -13.96 -16.89
CA SER A 67 -1.10 -12.74 -16.99
C SER A 67 0.07 -12.98 -17.96
N PRO A 68 0.35 -12.04 -18.90
CA PRO A 68 1.51 -12.12 -19.77
C PRO A 68 2.84 -12.27 -19.01
N VAL A 69 2.88 -11.77 -17.76
CA VAL A 69 4.02 -11.91 -16.84
C VAL A 69 3.58 -12.71 -15.62
N GLY A 70 4.03 -13.96 -15.55
CA GLY A 70 3.77 -14.85 -14.41
C GLY A 70 4.48 -14.41 -13.14
N PHE A 71 4.05 -14.92 -11.98
CA PHE A 71 4.55 -14.48 -10.68
C PHE A 71 6.07 -14.59 -10.53
N ASP A 72 6.65 -15.72 -10.94
CA ASP A 72 8.09 -15.95 -10.84
C ASP A 72 8.92 -14.95 -11.65
N ALA A 73 8.39 -14.50 -12.80
CA ALA A 73 9.05 -13.48 -13.61
C ALA A 73 8.96 -12.10 -12.94
N GLN A 74 7.82 -11.77 -12.32
CA GLN A 74 7.69 -10.54 -11.53
C GLN A 74 8.63 -10.55 -10.32
N LYS A 75 8.72 -11.68 -9.61
CA LYS A 75 9.62 -11.86 -8.47
C LYS A 75 11.09 -11.69 -8.86
N ARG A 76 11.53 -12.35 -9.94
CA ARG A 76 12.89 -12.17 -10.48
C ARG A 76 13.17 -10.71 -10.85
N THR A 77 12.19 -10.02 -11.43
CA THR A 77 12.32 -8.59 -11.75
C THR A 77 12.55 -7.75 -10.48
N MET A 78 11.84 -8.03 -9.38
CA MET A 78 12.06 -7.33 -8.10
C MET A 78 13.44 -7.66 -7.51
N MET A 79 13.89 -8.91 -7.59
CA MET A 79 15.22 -9.29 -7.12
C MET A 79 16.32 -8.58 -7.91
N ASP A 80 16.19 -8.52 -9.24
CA ASP A 80 17.13 -7.80 -10.12
C ASP A 80 17.15 -6.29 -9.81
N LEU A 81 15.98 -5.70 -9.58
CA LEU A 81 15.86 -4.30 -9.16
C LEU A 81 16.52 -4.06 -7.82
N THR A 82 16.28 -4.94 -6.84
CA THR A 82 16.88 -4.87 -5.50
C THR A 82 18.41 -4.91 -5.58
N ALA A 83 18.96 -5.83 -6.36
CA ALA A 83 20.39 -5.95 -6.59
C ALA A 83 20.98 -4.67 -7.25
N ARG A 84 20.30 -4.13 -8.28
CA ARG A 84 20.72 -2.89 -8.96
C ARG A 84 20.57 -1.64 -8.09
N GLY A 85 19.58 -1.65 -7.20
CA GLY A 85 19.26 -0.56 -6.28
C GLY A 85 20.28 -0.37 -5.15
N LYS A 86 21.20 -1.33 -4.95
CA LYS A 86 22.28 -1.27 -3.95
C LYS A 86 21.77 -0.89 -2.54
N GLY A 87 20.67 -1.51 -2.12
CA GLY A 87 20.03 -1.24 -0.82
C GLY A 87 18.97 -0.15 -0.82
N ARG A 88 18.75 0.56 -1.95
CA ARG A 88 17.67 1.58 -2.08
C ARG A 88 16.31 1.01 -2.42
N ILE A 89 16.22 -0.24 -2.87
CA ILE A 89 14.96 -0.88 -3.26
C ILE A 89 14.73 -2.05 -2.31
N MET A 90 13.58 -2.05 -1.65
CA MET A 90 13.25 -2.98 -0.58
C MET A 90 11.84 -3.53 -0.84
N PRO A 91 11.72 -4.57 -1.68
CA PRO A 91 10.43 -5.04 -2.17
C PRO A 91 9.63 -5.74 -1.08
N PHE A 92 8.31 -5.64 -1.19
CA PHE A 92 7.39 -6.48 -0.44
C PHE A 92 6.93 -7.64 -1.31
N PHE A 93 6.92 -8.84 -0.73
CA PHE A 93 6.53 -10.06 -1.42
C PHE A 93 5.02 -10.11 -1.55
N ALA A 94 4.50 -10.26 -2.76
CA ALA A 94 3.07 -10.45 -2.95
C ALA A 94 2.63 -11.85 -2.51
N TYR A 95 1.64 -11.90 -1.62
CA TYR A 95 1.13 -13.13 -1.08
C TYR A 95 -0.37 -13.27 -1.32
N ASP A 96 -0.74 -14.35 -2.01
CA ASP A 96 -2.11 -14.84 -2.10
C ASP A 96 -2.18 -16.22 -1.42
N PRO A 97 -2.96 -16.37 -0.33
CA PRO A 97 -3.06 -17.61 0.43
C PRO A 97 -3.69 -18.77 -0.36
N ARG A 98 -4.27 -18.50 -1.54
CA ARG A 98 -4.81 -19.53 -2.45
C ARG A 98 -3.76 -20.03 -3.44
N SER A 99 -2.67 -19.30 -3.61
CA SER A 99 -1.61 -19.60 -4.59
C SER A 99 -0.42 -20.32 -3.96
N ARG A 100 -0.07 -20.00 -2.71
CA ARG A 100 1.20 -20.41 -2.10
C ARG A 100 1.12 -20.51 -0.57
N SER A 101 1.90 -21.41 0.02
CA SER A 101 2.06 -21.51 1.48
C SER A 101 2.95 -20.39 2.03
N VAL A 102 3.00 -20.25 3.36
CA VAL A 102 3.90 -19.29 4.04
C VAL A 102 5.38 -19.54 3.72
N ASP A 103 5.78 -20.76 3.35
CA ASP A 103 7.19 -21.09 3.03
C ASP A 103 7.74 -20.23 1.89
N ALA A 104 6.88 -19.83 0.94
CA ALA A 104 7.28 -18.93 -0.14
C ALA A 104 7.62 -17.52 0.38
N VAL A 105 6.91 -17.06 1.41
CA VAL A 105 7.16 -15.79 2.10
C VAL A 105 8.46 -15.87 2.92
N GLN A 106 8.66 -16.98 3.62
CA GLN A 106 9.88 -17.25 4.39
C GLN A 106 11.11 -17.24 3.48
N ALA A 107 11.05 -17.98 2.36
CA ALA A 107 12.13 -17.99 1.38
C ALA A 107 12.42 -16.59 0.81
N ALA A 108 11.36 -15.82 0.49
CA ALA A 108 11.48 -14.46 -0.01
C ALA A 108 12.22 -13.53 0.94
N ILE A 109 11.85 -13.58 2.21
CA ILE A 109 12.40 -12.69 3.23
C ILE A 109 13.80 -13.13 3.65
N GLU A 110 14.02 -14.42 3.86
CA GLU A 110 15.29 -14.92 4.42
C GLU A 110 16.41 -15.02 3.38
N LYS A 111 16.08 -15.17 2.09
CA LYS A 111 17.05 -15.54 1.05
C LYS A 111 17.03 -14.67 -0.19
N GLU A 112 15.97 -13.89 -0.43
CA GLU A 112 15.74 -13.23 -1.72
C GLU A 112 15.59 -11.71 -1.62
N GLY A 113 15.83 -11.14 -0.43
CA GLY A 113 15.95 -9.69 -0.22
C GLY A 113 14.62 -8.94 -0.09
N PHE A 114 13.52 -9.65 0.14
CA PHE A 114 12.24 -9.02 0.48
C PHE A 114 12.19 -8.63 1.96
N VAL A 115 11.53 -7.53 2.28
CA VAL A 115 11.51 -6.98 3.66
C VAL A 115 10.12 -6.93 4.29
N GLY A 116 9.10 -7.36 3.56
CA GLY A 116 7.71 -7.29 3.99
C GLY A 116 6.79 -8.06 3.05
N VAL A 117 5.49 -8.01 3.33
CA VAL A 117 4.47 -8.77 2.61
C VAL A 117 3.38 -7.85 2.09
N LYS A 118 2.94 -8.04 0.84
CA LYS A 118 1.80 -7.33 0.24
C LYS A 118 0.61 -8.29 0.11
N LEU A 119 -0.52 -7.91 0.71
CA LEU A 119 -1.80 -8.57 0.52
C LEU A 119 -2.72 -7.73 -0.37
N TYR A 120 -3.53 -8.41 -1.19
CA TYR A 120 -4.48 -7.76 -2.08
C TYR A 120 -5.86 -8.46 -2.04
N PRO A 121 -6.65 -8.22 -0.98
CA PRO A 121 -7.94 -8.88 -0.76
C PRO A 121 -8.94 -8.83 -1.94
N PRO A 122 -9.05 -7.73 -2.72
CA PRO A 122 -9.98 -7.69 -3.85
C PRO A 122 -9.72 -8.70 -4.96
N LEU A 123 -8.59 -9.43 -4.93
CA LEU A 123 -8.37 -10.58 -5.80
C LEU A 123 -9.14 -11.83 -5.38
N GLY A 124 -9.87 -11.80 -4.27
CA GLY A 124 -10.86 -12.81 -3.91
C GLY A 124 -10.55 -13.58 -2.62
N PHE A 125 -9.92 -12.94 -1.64
CA PHE A 125 -9.78 -13.48 -0.28
C PHE A 125 -9.90 -12.34 0.74
N LYS A 126 -10.41 -12.63 1.93
CA LYS A 126 -10.42 -11.73 3.09
C LYS A 126 -9.20 -11.99 3.97
N PRO A 127 -8.79 -11.06 4.85
CA PRO A 127 -7.74 -11.35 5.85
C PRO A 127 -8.18 -12.38 6.92
N THR A 128 -9.48 -12.63 7.07
CA THR A 128 -10.04 -13.76 7.83
C THR A 128 -11.50 -13.98 7.44
N GLY A 129 -12.08 -15.11 7.85
CA GLY A 129 -13.48 -15.45 7.56
C GLY A 129 -13.69 -15.82 6.10
N ASN A 130 -12.70 -16.47 5.49
CA ASN A 130 -12.82 -17.16 4.21
C ASN A 130 -13.48 -18.52 4.41
N ASP A 131 -14.25 -18.97 3.41
CA ASP A 131 -14.94 -20.28 3.47
C ASP A 131 -13.96 -21.45 3.30
N ASP A 132 -12.82 -21.22 2.64
CA ASP A 132 -11.78 -22.22 2.44
C ASP A 132 -10.86 -22.28 3.67
N SER A 133 -10.87 -23.41 4.37
CA SER A 133 -10.05 -23.62 5.57
C SER A 133 -8.55 -23.64 5.28
N ALA A 134 -8.12 -24.00 4.07
CA ALA A 134 -6.72 -23.93 3.68
C ALA A 134 -6.26 -22.48 3.55
N VAL A 135 -7.15 -21.58 3.08
CA VAL A 135 -6.88 -20.14 3.02
C VAL A 135 -6.75 -19.55 4.43
N GLU A 136 -7.64 -19.90 5.36
CA GLU A 136 -7.53 -19.45 6.75
C GLU A 136 -6.24 -19.97 7.41
N ALA A 137 -5.89 -21.24 7.22
CA ALA A 137 -4.65 -21.82 7.77
C ALA A 137 -3.41 -21.09 7.24
N ASN A 138 -3.34 -20.86 5.92
CA ASN A 138 -2.25 -20.15 5.28
C ASN A 138 -2.10 -18.70 5.78
N LEU A 139 -3.22 -18.00 6.05
CA LEU A 139 -3.21 -16.65 6.62
C LEU A 139 -2.74 -16.65 8.07
N GLU A 140 -3.21 -17.61 8.89
CA GLU A 140 -2.76 -17.74 10.28
C GLU A 140 -1.27 -18.07 10.36
N ASP A 141 -0.76 -18.94 9.49
CA ASP A 141 0.67 -19.23 9.37
C ASP A 141 1.47 -17.97 8.98
N LEU A 142 0.96 -17.15 8.05
CA LEU A 142 1.55 -15.87 7.70
C LEU A 142 1.61 -14.92 8.90
N TYR A 143 0.52 -14.78 9.66
CA TYR A 143 0.46 -13.88 10.82
C TYR A 143 1.40 -14.34 11.92
N ALA A 144 1.46 -15.65 12.18
CA ALA A 144 2.41 -16.23 13.13
C ALA A 144 3.86 -15.96 12.69
N TYR A 145 4.19 -16.17 11.41
CA TYR A 145 5.53 -15.88 10.89
C TYR A 145 5.90 -14.40 11.02
N CYS A 146 5.01 -13.49 10.65
CA CYS A 146 5.29 -12.06 10.70
C CYS A 146 5.47 -11.54 12.13
N THR A 147 4.91 -12.21 13.12
CA THR A 147 4.97 -11.82 14.55
C THR A 147 5.99 -12.61 15.37
N ALA A 148 6.63 -13.64 14.81
CA ALA A 148 7.57 -14.53 15.52
C ALA A 148 8.88 -13.84 15.97
N GLY A 149 9.20 -12.66 15.44
CA GLY A 149 10.43 -11.92 15.74
C GLY A 149 10.49 -11.37 17.18
N LYS A 150 11.70 -11.07 17.66
CA LYS A 150 12.00 -10.54 19.02
C LYS A 150 11.59 -9.06 19.20
N GLY A 151 10.34 -8.71 18.91
CA GLY A 151 9.81 -7.36 19.09
C GLY A 151 9.84 -6.47 17.84
N GLU A 152 10.30 -6.97 16.70
CA GLU A 152 10.23 -6.24 15.42
C GLU A 152 9.46 -7.07 14.36
N PRO A 153 8.13 -6.97 14.35
CA PRO A 153 7.29 -7.73 13.41
C PRO A 153 7.57 -7.31 11.96
N ILE A 154 7.50 -8.30 11.07
CA ILE A 154 7.63 -8.12 9.62
C ILE A 154 6.40 -7.34 9.12
N PRO A 155 6.58 -6.23 8.39
CA PRO A 155 5.48 -5.39 7.93
C PRO A 155 4.63 -6.09 6.87
N ILE A 156 3.32 -5.98 7.02
CA ILE A 156 2.33 -6.32 6.00
C ILE A 156 1.72 -5.01 5.48
N THR A 157 1.76 -4.78 4.18
CA THR A 157 0.94 -3.74 3.55
C THR A 157 -0.25 -4.40 2.87
N VAL A 158 -1.46 -3.90 3.09
CA VAL A 158 -2.68 -4.42 2.49
C VAL A 158 -3.38 -3.31 1.72
N HIS A 159 -3.88 -3.63 0.53
CA HIS A 159 -4.75 -2.70 -0.19
C HIS A 159 -6.08 -2.50 0.56
N CYS A 160 -6.39 -1.27 0.95
CA CYS A 160 -7.52 -0.92 1.81
C CYS A 160 -8.24 0.38 1.36
N SER A 161 -8.66 0.42 0.10
CA SER A 161 -9.53 1.48 -0.44
C SER A 161 -10.85 0.93 -0.96
N TRP A 162 -11.93 1.72 -0.79
CA TRP A 162 -13.15 1.45 -1.54
C TRP A 162 -12.95 1.83 -3.00
N SER A 163 -12.61 3.09 -3.29
CA SER A 163 -12.74 3.72 -4.63
C SER A 163 -11.87 3.12 -5.72
N ASP A 164 -10.65 2.71 -5.36
CA ASP A 164 -9.54 2.52 -6.30
C ASP A 164 -8.96 1.12 -6.19
N GLY A 165 -8.35 0.64 -7.28
CA GLY A 165 -7.72 -0.68 -7.36
C GLY A 165 -8.38 -1.64 -8.35
N ILE A 166 -7.66 -2.73 -8.62
CA ILE A 166 -8.16 -3.82 -9.45
C ILE A 166 -8.92 -4.82 -8.58
N TYR A 167 -9.86 -5.56 -9.15
CA TYR A 167 -10.58 -6.59 -8.43
C TYR A 167 -10.76 -7.82 -9.32
N SER A 168 -11.02 -8.96 -8.69
CA SER A 168 -11.23 -10.23 -9.39
C SER A 168 -12.40 -10.17 -10.37
N ASN A 169 -12.26 -10.84 -11.50
CA ASN A 169 -13.36 -11.04 -12.47
C ASN A 169 -14.04 -12.41 -12.33
N ARG A 170 -13.63 -13.23 -11.35
CA ARG A 170 -14.12 -14.61 -11.21
C ARG A 170 -15.59 -14.63 -10.82
N ALA A 171 -16.35 -15.53 -11.43
CA ALA A 171 -17.76 -15.68 -11.12
C ALA A 171 -17.95 -16.31 -9.73
N VAL A 172 -18.89 -15.77 -8.96
CA VAL A 172 -19.31 -16.33 -7.66
C VAL A 172 -20.81 -16.65 -7.72
N PRO A 173 -21.23 -17.91 -7.48
CA PRO A 173 -22.63 -18.28 -7.54
C PRO A 173 -23.51 -17.39 -6.64
N GLY A 174 -24.59 -16.85 -7.20
CA GLY A 174 -25.52 -15.99 -6.47
C GLY A 174 -25.08 -14.52 -6.33
N ILE A 175 -23.89 -14.13 -6.81
CA ILE A 175 -23.41 -12.75 -6.75
C ILE A 175 -23.54 -12.08 -8.13
N SER A 176 -24.41 -11.07 -8.22
CA SER A 176 -24.59 -10.25 -9.43
C SER A 176 -23.74 -8.97 -9.45
N ARG A 177 -23.39 -8.45 -8.26
CA ARG A 177 -22.57 -7.25 -8.05
C ARG A 177 -21.12 -7.62 -7.72
N TYR A 178 -20.43 -8.18 -8.71
CA TYR A 178 -19.08 -8.73 -8.56
C TYR A 178 -18.07 -7.69 -8.04
N LYS A 179 -18.12 -6.47 -8.56
CA LYS A 179 -17.22 -5.39 -8.17
C LYS A 179 -17.32 -5.07 -6.69
N GLU A 180 -18.52 -4.82 -6.19
CA GLU A 180 -18.77 -4.49 -4.79
C GLU A 180 -18.43 -5.66 -3.88
N TYR A 181 -18.75 -6.89 -4.30
CA TYR A 181 -18.41 -8.09 -3.57
C TYR A 181 -16.90 -8.24 -3.34
N TYR A 182 -16.08 -8.03 -4.38
CA TYR A 182 -14.63 -8.13 -4.25
C TYR A 182 -14.00 -6.93 -3.54
N ARG A 183 -14.47 -5.70 -3.81
CA ARG A 183 -14.00 -4.49 -3.09
C ARG A 183 -14.26 -4.59 -1.60
N ASP A 184 -15.40 -5.13 -1.19
CA ASP A 184 -15.75 -5.31 0.22
C ASP A 184 -14.73 -6.21 0.97
N MET A 185 -14.02 -7.11 0.28
CA MET A 185 -12.99 -7.93 0.91
C MET A 185 -11.80 -7.12 1.45
N ALA A 186 -11.57 -5.91 0.90
CA ALA A 186 -10.56 -4.97 1.40
C ALA A 186 -11.06 -4.12 2.58
N HIS A 187 -12.31 -4.27 3.01
CA HIS A 187 -12.87 -3.43 4.06
C HIS A 187 -12.10 -3.61 5.38
N PRO A 188 -11.70 -2.52 6.06
CA PRO A 188 -10.86 -2.58 7.25
C PRO A 188 -11.45 -3.39 8.42
N ARG A 189 -12.78 -3.47 8.57
CA ARG A 189 -13.49 -4.34 9.53
C ARG A 189 -13.00 -5.80 9.54
N HIS A 190 -12.55 -6.33 8.40
CA HIS A 190 -12.07 -7.70 8.34
C HIS A 190 -10.77 -7.91 9.13
N TRP A 191 -10.06 -6.83 9.49
CA TRP A 191 -8.86 -6.88 10.33
C TRP A 191 -9.15 -6.88 11.83
N GLU A 192 -10.36 -6.56 12.29
CA GLU A 192 -10.68 -6.49 13.73
C GLU A 192 -10.37 -7.80 14.46
N GLY A 193 -10.84 -8.92 13.90
CA GLY A 193 -10.61 -10.24 14.47
C GLY A 193 -9.15 -10.67 14.38
N VAL A 194 -8.47 -10.32 13.29
CA VAL A 194 -7.05 -10.65 13.09
C VAL A 194 -6.19 -9.91 14.12
N LEU A 195 -6.37 -8.60 14.25
CA LEU A 195 -5.60 -7.77 15.18
C LEU A 195 -5.92 -8.08 16.65
N ALA A 196 -7.15 -8.52 16.96
CA ALA A 196 -7.48 -9.00 18.29
C ALA A 196 -6.72 -10.28 18.67
N ARG A 197 -6.52 -11.21 17.73
CA ARG A 197 -5.75 -12.45 17.91
C ARG A 197 -4.23 -12.22 17.84
N HIS A 198 -3.80 -11.34 16.95
CA HIS A 198 -2.40 -11.04 16.63
C HIS A 198 -2.08 -9.57 16.93
N ARG A 199 -2.13 -9.19 18.23
CA ARG A 199 -1.99 -7.79 18.66
C ARG A 199 -0.66 -7.13 18.27
N ASN A 200 0.38 -7.93 18.04
CA ASN A 200 1.70 -7.46 17.64
C ASN A 200 1.89 -7.44 16.11
N LEU A 201 0.84 -7.73 15.32
CA LEU A 201 0.94 -7.71 13.86
C LEU A 201 1.12 -6.28 13.38
N LYS A 202 2.12 -6.06 12.52
CA LYS A 202 2.39 -4.75 11.93
C LYS A 202 1.77 -4.66 10.54
N VAL A 203 0.72 -3.84 10.42
CA VAL A 203 -0.10 -3.74 9.21
C VAL A 203 -0.23 -2.30 8.77
N ASN A 204 0.01 -2.02 7.49
CA ASN A 204 -0.39 -0.80 6.82
C ASN A 204 -1.67 -1.05 6.01
N LEU A 205 -2.78 -0.46 6.47
CA LEU A 205 -4.05 -0.39 5.77
C LEU A 205 -3.97 0.75 4.74
N ALA A 206 -3.45 0.43 3.55
CA ALA A 206 -3.07 1.42 2.53
C ALA A 206 -4.26 2.24 2.00
N HIS A 207 -3.97 3.42 1.45
CA HIS A 207 -4.93 4.37 0.86
C HIS A 207 -5.90 5.03 1.84
N PHE A 208 -5.81 4.78 3.14
CA PHE A 208 -6.63 5.43 4.15
C PHE A 208 -8.14 5.52 3.82
N GLY A 209 -8.72 4.45 3.27
CA GLY A 209 -10.12 4.39 2.84
C GLY A 209 -10.41 4.90 1.41
N GLY A 210 -9.45 5.57 0.78
CA GLY A 210 -9.50 6.08 -0.58
C GLY A 210 -9.71 7.60 -0.64
N ALA A 211 -9.15 8.21 -1.68
CA ALA A 211 -9.07 9.67 -1.80
C ALA A 211 -10.46 10.35 -1.77
N GLY A 212 -11.48 9.71 -2.39
CA GLY A 212 -12.84 10.25 -2.44
C GLY A 212 -13.59 10.30 -1.10
N GLU A 213 -13.22 9.49 -0.10
CA GLU A 213 -13.77 9.64 1.26
C GLU A 213 -13.30 10.94 1.90
N TRP A 214 -12.02 11.27 1.71
CA TRP A 214 -11.41 12.48 2.23
C TRP A 214 -11.89 13.74 1.51
N GLU A 215 -12.17 13.66 0.20
CA GLU A 215 -12.82 14.75 -0.53
C GLU A 215 -14.17 15.11 0.09
N ARG A 216 -15.01 14.10 0.31
CA ARG A 216 -16.33 14.31 0.92
C ARG A 216 -16.22 14.86 2.33
N ARG A 217 -15.24 14.38 3.10
CA ARG A 217 -14.96 14.87 4.45
C ARG A 217 -14.50 16.33 4.44
N ALA A 218 -13.66 16.71 3.50
CA ALA A 218 -13.21 18.09 3.32
C ALA A 218 -14.39 19.03 2.99
N LEU A 219 -15.33 18.58 2.15
CA LEU A 219 -16.48 19.38 1.73
C LEU A 219 -17.63 19.45 2.75
N ALA A 220 -17.91 18.35 3.45
CA ALA A 220 -19.12 18.21 4.26
C ALA A 220 -18.87 17.86 5.74
N GLY A 221 -17.60 17.73 6.14
CA GLY A 221 -17.23 17.24 7.48
C GLY A 221 -17.28 15.71 7.61
N PRO A 222 -16.93 15.17 8.79
CA PRO A 222 -16.92 13.73 9.04
C PRO A 222 -18.32 13.12 8.86
N PRO A 223 -18.43 11.90 8.29
CA PRO A 223 -19.71 11.24 8.10
C PRO A 223 -20.35 10.84 9.44
N ALA A 224 -21.68 10.79 9.48
CA ALA A 224 -22.43 10.48 10.71
C ALA A 224 -22.33 9.01 11.17
N ALA A 225 -21.84 8.09 10.32
CA ALA A 225 -21.81 6.65 10.59
C ALA A 225 -20.41 6.08 10.33
N ALA A 226 -19.62 5.96 11.41
CA ALA A 226 -18.23 5.50 11.38
C ALA A 226 -18.06 4.03 10.95
N ASP A 227 -19.09 3.18 11.12
CA ASP A 227 -19.08 1.77 10.73
C ASP A 227 -19.15 1.54 9.22
N ARG A 228 -19.57 2.58 8.47
CA ARG A 228 -19.66 2.57 7.00
C ARG A 228 -18.51 3.32 6.33
N ASN A 229 -17.69 4.03 7.09
CA ASN A 229 -16.58 4.81 6.57
C ASN A 229 -15.25 4.08 6.81
N TRP A 230 -14.47 3.90 5.74
CA TRP A 230 -13.25 3.12 5.82
C TRP A 230 -12.16 3.85 6.59
N ALA A 231 -12.02 5.17 6.39
CA ALA A 231 -11.06 6.00 7.12
C ALA A 231 -11.31 5.99 8.64
N ASP A 232 -12.56 6.14 9.10
CA ASP A 232 -12.90 6.13 10.53
C ASP A 232 -12.65 4.75 11.17
N MET A 233 -12.91 3.67 10.43
CA MET A 233 -12.57 2.32 10.87
C MET A 233 -11.05 2.12 10.99
N ILE A 234 -10.28 2.62 10.01
CA ILE A 234 -8.81 2.59 10.05
C ILE A 234 -8.30 3.39 11.26
N LEU A 235 -8.81 4.62 11.48
CA LEU A 235 -8.46 5.45 12.63
C LEU A 235 -8.72 4.75 13.96
N ARG A 236 -9.87 4.07 14.09
CA ARG A 236 -10.18 3.29 15.29
C ARG A 236 -9.19 2.14 15.48
N LEU A 237 -8.88 1.38 14.44
CA LEU A 237 -7.88 0.32 14.52
C LEU A 237 -6.48 0.86 14.87
N MET A 238 -6.10 2.02 14.35
CA MET A 238 -4.85 2.72 14.71
C MET A 238 -4.85 3.21 16.17
N GLY A 239 -6.00 3.53 16.75
CA GLY A 239 -6.14 3.85 18.17
C GLY A 239 -6.11 2.62 19.08
N ASP A 240 -6.70 1.52 18.63
CA ASP A 240 -6.84 0.27 19.39
C ASP A 240 -5.55 -0.59 19.39
N TYR A 241 -4.69 -0.43 18.37
CA TYR A 241 -3.52 -1.28 18.14
C TYR A 241 -2.27 -0.47 17.77
N GLU A 242 -1.16 -0.74 18.46
CA GLU A 242 0.09 0.02 18.36
C GLU A 242 0.75 -0.05 16.98
N HIS A 243 0.58 -1.16 16.25
CA HIS A 243 1.29 -1.45 15.01
C HIS A 243 0.41 -1.37 13.76
N VAL A 244 -0.68 -0.60 13.81
CA VAL A 244 -1.54 -0.34 12.66
C VAL A 244 -1.22 1.02 12.07
N TYR A 245 -0.91 1.02 10.77
CA TYR A 245 -0.52 2.18 9.97
C TYR A 245 -1.52 2.38 8.84
N THR A 246 -1.44 3.55 8.20
CA THR A 246 -2.09 3.83 6.92
C THR A 246 -1.17 4.65 6.03
N ASP A 247 -1.48 4.73 4.74
CA ASP A 247 -0.75 5.56 3.78
C ASP A 247 -1.69 6.37 2.88
N LEU A 248 -1.15 7.40 2.26
CA LEU A 248 -1.88 8.30 1.34
C LEU A 248 -1.67 7.95 -0.14
N SER A 249 -1.34 6.69 -0.45
CA SER A 249 -1.12 6.25 -1.82
C SER A 249 -2.33 6.56 -2.69
N PHE A 250 -2.11 7.14 -3.88
CA PHE A 250 -3.15 7.53 -4.83
C PHE A 250 -4.02 8.76 -4.42
N HIS A 251 -3.63 9.57 -3.43
CA HIS A 251 -4.39 10.77 -3.03
C HIS A 251 -3.99 12.08 -3.76
N GLY A 252 -3.04 12.04 -4.69
CA GLY A 252 -2.30 13.22 -5.17
C GLY A 252 -3.11 14.26 -5.97
N ILE A 253 -4.15 13.84 -6.71
CA ILE A 253 -5.04 14.77 -7.45
C ILE A 253 -5.80 15.67 -6.48
N LEU A 254 -6.39 15.07 -5.44
CA LEU A 254 -7.26 15.82 -4.53
C LEU A 254 -6.46 16.76 -3.64
N ALA A 255 -5.23 16.39 -3.30
CA ALA A 255 -4.28 17.28 -2.66
C ALA A 255 -3.97 18.52 -3.54
N ALA A 256 -4.08 18.42 -4.87
CA ALA A 256 -3.86 19.55 -5.78
C ALA A 256 -5.10 20.43 -5.96
N GLU A 257 -6.30 19.84 -6.12
CA GLU A 257 -7.52 20.57 -6.48
C GLU A 257 -8.22 21.25 -5.30
N ASN A 258 -8.22 20.63 -4.11
CA ASN A 258 -8.83 21.18 -2.89
C ASN A 258 -7.89 21.06 -1.67
N GLY A 259 -6.62 21.39 -1.89
CA GLY A 259 -5.53 21.01 -0.99
C GLY A 259 -5.66 21.49 0.45
N GLU A 260 -6.13 22.72 0.70
CA GLU A 260 -6.22 23.26 2.07
C GLU A 260 -7.28 22.55 2.92
N ASP A 261 -8.50 22.40 2.42
CA ASP A 261 -9.58 21.69 3.14
C ASP A 261 -9.25 20.21 3.27
N TYR A 262 -8.67 19.61 2.22
CA TYR A 262 -8.24 18.23 2.21
C TYR A 262 -7.15 17.93 3.25
N GLY A 263 -6.11 18.76 3.25
CA GLY A 263 -5.00 18.69 4.21
C GLY A 263 -5.48 18.88 5.65
N ARG A 264 -6.31 19.91 5.89
CA ARG A 264 -6.93 20.15 7.19
C ARG A 264 -7.77 18.96 7.66
N ALA A 265 -8.60 18.39 6.80
CA ALA A 265 -9.44 17.24 7.16
C ALA A 265 -8.61 16.02 7.58
N ILE A 266 -7.54 15.71 6.84
CA ILE A 266 -6.60 14.63 7.21
C ILE A 266 -5.92 14.98 8.54
N GLN A 267 -5.33 16.16 8.64
CA GLN A 267 -4.54 16.57 9.79
C GLN A 267 -5.36 16.60 11.09
N GLU A 268 -6.62 17.02 11.04
CA GLU A 268 -7.53 16.96 12.18
C GLU A 268 -7.87 15.51 12.56
N ALA A 269 -8.06 14.65 11.58
CA ALA A 269 -8.48 13.27 11.80
C ALA A 269 -7.36 12.38 12.37
N VAL A 270 -6.10 12.62 11.97
CA VAL A 270 -4.95 11.80 12.41
C VAL A 270 -4.39 12.21 13.76
N ARG A 271 -5.01 13.17 14.46
CA ARG A 271 -4.53 13.63 15.77
C ARG A 271 -4.38 12.50 16.78
N GLY A 272 -3.16 12.32 17.29
CA GLY A 272 -2.81 11.25 18.23
C GLY A 272 -2.35 9.94 17.57
N VAL A 273 -2.35 9.86 16.24
CA VAL A 273 -1.85 8.70 15.46
C VAL A 273 -1.00 9.12 14.24
N GLU A 274 -0.54 10.37 14.20
CA GLU A 274 0.22 10.98 13.10
C GLU A 274 1.52 10.21 12.82
N ASP A 275 2.08 9.59 13.86
CA ASP A 275 3.32 8.82 13.84
C ASP A 275 3.18 7.43 13.18
N ARG A 276 1.97 7.12 12.70
CA ARG A 276 1.61 5.90 11.96
C ARG A 276 0.97 6.18 10.59
N VAL A 277 1.08 7.42 10.12
CA VAL A 277 0.72 7.80 8.75
C VAL A 277 1.97 7.77 7.88
N LEU A 278 1.88 7.12 6.72
CA LEU A 278 2.98 6.89 5.80
C LEU A 278 2.74 7.59 4.47
N LEU A 279 3.84 8.00 3.84
CA LEU A 279 3.79 8.46 2.47
C LEU A 279 3.84 7.23 1.56
N GLY A 280 2.84 7.09 0.71
CA GLY A 280 2.83 6.10 -0.36
C GLY A 280 2.37 6.79 -1.65
N SER A 281 2.68 6.18 -2.80
CA SER A 281 2.34 6.79 -4.10
C SER A 281 1.36 6.01 -4.93
N ASP A 282 1.36 4.67 -4.85
CA ASP A 282 0.80 3.83 -5.92
C ASP A 282 1.32 4.24 -7.31
N TRP A 283 2.63 4.49 -7.39
CA TRP A 283 3.31 5.24 -8.45
C TRP A 283 2.76 5.05 -9.88
N TYR A 284 2.65 3.80 -10.34
CA TYR A 284 2.23 3.53 -11.71
C TYR A 284 0.82 4.09 -11.96
N MET A 285 -0.06 3.94 -10.97
CA MET A 285 -1.39 4.52 -10.98
C MET A 285 -1.30 6.04 -10.83
N SER A 286 -0.44 6.56 -9.97
CA SER A 286 -0.29 8.02 -9.81
C SER A 286 0.27 8.74 -11.04
N ALA A 287 0.78 8.03 -12.04
CA ALA A 287 1.11 8.64 -13.33
C ALA A 287 -0.13 9.16 -14.09
N ILE A 288 -1.35 8.70 -13.76
CA ILE A 288 -2.58 9.35 -14.25
C ILE A 288 -2.92 10.63 -13.48
N GLN A 289 -2.27 10.89 -12.34
CA GLN A 289 -2.54 12.03 -11.46
C GLN A 289 -1.61 13.23 -11.73
N GLY A 290 -0.40 12.99 -12.23
CA GLY A 290 0.56 14.04 -12.57
C GLY A 290 2.00 13.54 -12.66
N ASP A 291 2.97 14.47 -12.61
CA ASP A 291 4.37 14.09 -12.44
C ASP A 291 4.66 13.63 -11.00
N LEU A 292 5.69 12.80 -10.85
CA LEU A 292 6.17 12.32 -9.56
C LEU A 292 6.54 13.47 -8.64
N ASP A 293 7.21 14.47 -9.20
CA ASP A 293 7.67 15.63 -8.46
C ASP A 293 6.50 16.43 -7.89
N ASP A 294 5.42 16.55 -8.66
CA ASP A 294 4.22 17.27 -8.23
C ASP A 294 3.49 16.48 -7.15
N TYR A 295 3.46 15.15 -7.27
CA TYR A 295 2.82 14.26 -6.31
C TYR A 295 3.27 14.51 -4.86
N TRP A 296 4.58 14.48 -4.59
CA TRP A 296 5.10 14.70 -3.24
C TRP A 296 5.03 16.16 -2.81
N ARG A 297 5.24 17.11 -3.74
CA ARG A 297 5.12 18.56 -3.45
C ARG A 297 3.72 18.93 -3.00
N ASN A 298 2.69 18.30 -3.58
CA ASN A 298 1.31 18.51 -3.18
C ASN A 298 1.12 18.12 -1.71
N PHE A 299 1.60 16.94 -1.29
CA PHE A 299 1.53 16.55 0.13
C PHE A 299 2.34 17.46 1.05
N ALA A 300 3.54 17.89 0.64
CA ALA A 300 4.34 18.83 1.42
C ALA A 300 3.60 20.16 1.64
N ALA A 301 2.86 20.63 0.64
CA ALA A 301 2.07 21.85 0.73
C ALA A 301 0.83 21.69 1.61
N VAL A 302 0.13 20.55 1.54
CA VAL A 302 -1.16 20.36 2.24
C VAL A 302 -1.03 19.76 3.64
N LEU A 303 0.07 19.09 3.94
CA LEU A 303 0.32 18.41 5.22
C LEU A 303 1.69 18.81 5.81
N PRO A 304 2.03 20.10 5.90
CA PRO A 304 3.39 20.54 6.24
C PRO A 304 3.86 20.03 7.61
N ASP A 305 2.94 19.91 8.58
CA ASP A 305 3.28 19.51 9.95
C ASP A 305 3.60 18.02 10.11
N ILE A 306 3.11 17.18 9.20
CA ILE A 306 3.30 15.72 9.25
C ILE A 306 4.08 15.16 8.06
N PHE A 307 4.43 15.99 7.07
CA PHE A 307 5.13 15.55 5.85
C PHE A 307 6.49 14.90 6.15
N ASP A 308 7.35 15.57 6.91
CA ASP A 308 8.68 15.04 7.24
C ASP A 308 8.61 13.72 8.05
N PRO A 309 7.80 13.61 9.12
CA PRO A 309 7.58 12.32 9.78
C PRO A 309 7.06 11.22 8.85
N MET A 310 6.06 11.54 8.02
CA MET A 310 5.39 10.63 7.11
C MET A 310 6.35 10.07 6.03
N THR A 311 7.28 10.88 5.55
CA THR A 311 8.28 10.50 4.53
C THR A 311 9.53 9.83 5.13
N GLY A 312 9.85 10.13 6.39
CA GLY A 312 11.05 9.67 7.07
C GLY A 312 10.76 8.74 8.25
N THR A 313 10.66 9.29 9.46
CA THR A 313 10.64 8.53 10.72
C THR A 313 9.55 7.47 10.78
N ASN A 314 8.34 7.77 10.31
CA ASN A 314 7.22 6.82 10.32
C ASN A 314 7.48 5.66 9.36
N ALA A 315 8.01 5.95 8.16
CA ALA A 315 8.37 4.94 7.18
C ALA A 315 9.48 4.02 7.69
N ILE A 316 10.51 4.58 8.33
CA ILE A 316 11.58 3.80 8.97
C ILE A 316 11.03 2.90 10.08
N ARG A 317 10.16 3.43 10.94
CA ARG A 317 9.54 2.66 12.03
C ARG A 317 8.69 1.51 11.49
N PHE A 318 7.92 1.75 10.42
CA PHE A 318 7.13 0.71 9.77
C PHE A 318 8.04 -0.39 9.20
N LEU A 319 9.09 -0.02 8.46
CA LEU A 319 9.99 -0.98 7.81
C LEU A 319 10.89 -1.74 8.79
N ARG A 320 11.17 -1.19 9.96
CA ARG A 320 12.04 -1.79 10.98
C ARG A 320 11.58 -3.21 11.35
N SER A 321 12.38 -4.19 10.97
CA SER A 321 12.17 -5.62 11.21
C SER A 321 13.51 -6.34 11.14
N ALA A 322 13.60 -7.56 11.66
CA ALA A 322 14.80 -8.38 11.51
C ALA A 322 15.20 -8.58 10.03
N ALA A 323 14.21 -8.67 9.14
CA ALA A 323 14.41 -8.74 7.69
C ALA A 323 15.07 -7.46 7.15
N ALA A 324 14.51 -6.30 7.50
CA ALA A 324 15.05 -5.02 7.13
C ALA A 324 16.44 -4.76 7.73
N ALA A 325 16.71 -5.17 8.97
CA ALA A 325 17.99 -4.97 9.66
C ALA A 325 19.18 -5.64 8.95
N THR A 326 18.94 -6.68 8.14
CA THR A 326 19.99 -7.31 7.33
C THR A 326 20.42 -6.42 6.16
N HIS A 327 19.54 -5.52 5.70
CA HIS A 327 19.71 -4.72 4.48
C HIS A 327 19.86 -3.21 4.73
N PHE A 328 19.24 -2.68 5.79
CA PHE A 328 19.16 -1.24 6.13
C PHE A 328 20.47 -0.60 6.61
N PRO A 329 21.25 -1.20 7.53
CA PRO A 329 22.33 -0.48 8.21
C PRO A 329 23.51 -0.14 7.29
N ALA A 330 23.89 -1.04 6.37
CA ALA A 330 24.98 -0.78 5.42
C ALA A 330 24.63 0.31 4.40
N PHE A 331 23.34 0.44 4.05
CA PHE A 331 22.85 1.46 3.14
C PHE A 331 22.81 2.85 3.80
N LEU A 332 22.16 2.98 4.96
CA LEU A 332 22.03 4.26 5.67
C LEU A 332 23.39 4.82 6.11
N ALA A 333 24.32 3.97 6.54
CA ALA A 333 25.68 4.37 6.91
C ALA A 333 26.51 4.93 5.74
N SER A 334 26.14 4.60 4.49
CA SER A 334 26.88 5.04 3.30
C SER A 334 26.41 6.37 2.71
N ARG A 335 25.17 6.82 3.03
CA ARG A 335 24.55 7.97 2.34
C ARG A 335 24.58 9.29 3.10
N ASN A 336 24.83 9.30 4.41
CA ASN A 336 25.06 10.52 5.18
C ASN A 336 26.16 10.23 6.19
N GLY A 337 27.39 10.67 5.90
CA GLY A 337 28.57 10.42 6.74
C GLY A 337 28.21 10.46 8.22
N ILE A 338 28.27 9.27 8.84
CA ILE A 338 28.41 8.98 10.27
C ILE A 338 27.62 9.96 11.16
N ASP A 339 26.50 9.49 11.75
CA ASP A 339 25.69 10.14 12.81
C ASP A 339 24.38 10.85 12.36
N GLY A 340 23.52 10.16 11.60
CA GLY A 340 22.13 10.57 11.39
C GLY A 340 21.16 9.98 12.44
N PRO A 341 20.12 10.72 12.89
CA PRO A 341 19.14 10.26 13.89
C PRO A 341 18.38 8.97 13.50
N PHE A 342 18.38 8.61 12.22
CA PHE A 342 17.76 7.39 11.69
C PHE A 342 18.53 6.10 11.98
N VAL A 343 19.85 6.19 12.19
CA VAL A 343 20.72 5.03 12.50
C VAL A 343 20.50 4.54 13.93
N ASN A 344 20.26 5.46 14.87
CA ASN A 344 19.99 5.16 16.27
C ASN A 344 18.69 4.34 16.49
N LEU A 345 17.73 4.42 15.55
CA LEU A 345 16.51 3.63 15.59
C LEU A 345 16.73 2.13 15.32
N PHE A 346 17.93 1.70 14.90
CA PHE A 346 18.26 0.29 14.63
C PHE A 346 19.31 -0.29 15.59
N HIS A 347 19.87 0.51 16.49
CA HIS A 347 20.92 0.10 17.43
C HIS A 347 20.42 -0.25 18.85
N HIS A 348 19.11 -0.23 19.08
CA HIS A 348 18.49 -0.51 20.37
C HIS A 348 17.53 -1.69 20.33
#